data_AF-A0A3L7YZC9-F1
#
_entry.id   AF-A0A3L7YZC9-F1
#
_cell.length_a   1.000
_cell.length_b   1.000
_cell.length_c   1.000
_cell.angle_alpha   90.00
_cell.angle_beta   90.00
_cell.angle_gamma   90.00
#
_symmetry.space_group_name_H-M   'P 1'
#
loop_
_entity.id
_entity.type
_entity.pdbx_description
1 polymer ?
#
loop_
_entity_poly.entity_id
_entity_poly.type
_entity_poly.pdbx_seq_one_letter_code
_entity_poly.pdbx_strand_id
1 'polypeptide(L)'
;MKRVFVFQDFKSQKFWSVDVQGTDVVVNYGKLGTEGQTQVKNYPTVEEAEKAANKLIAEKTKKGYVETAEETAREMKVEAKKYTLSYDEYENDVKLLDKILKDKHLSEYKQITVGCWDYEGEDCSALLEGMLEHKDKFAHLEGLFWGDIDWEEQEISWIEQTDLSPLLNALPKLKDLKIKGTNNLRLGQTSRPELRSLEIISGGLPTEVVEDILKSDFPNLEKLVLYAGVEDYGFEGDIEIFRPLFSKARFPKLTYLGIVNAEEQDEVVKMFLESDILPQLETMDISAGVLKDEGARLLLDNVDKIAHLKFINMRYNYLSREMKKKLQELPMKIDIAETEEAEEYSGGIWYSPMITE
;
A
#
# COMPACT_ATOMS: atom_id res chain seq x y z
N MET A 1 -4.79 4.79 -33.62
CA MET A 1 -5.01 3.40 -33.16
C MET A 1 -5.24 3.49 -31.67
N LYS A 2 -6.42 3.07 -31.24
CA LYS A 2 -6.83 3.16 -29.85
C LYS A 2 -5.95 2.24 -29.00
N ARG A 3 -5.43 2.78 -27.90
CA ARG A 3 -4.69 2.05 -26.87
C ARG A 3 -5.49 2.07 -25.59
N VAL A 4 -5.65 0.92 -24.95
CA VAL A 4 -6.46 0.74 -23.74
C VAL A 4 -5.54 0.33 -22.59
N PHE A 5 -5.80 0.90 -21.43
CA PHE A 5 -5.03 0.66 -20.23
C PHE A 5 -5.97 0.44 -19.05
N VAL A 6 -5.59 -0.48 -18.16
CA VAL A 6 -6.37 -0.86 -16.99
C VAL A 6 -5.57 -0.59 -15.72
N PHE A 7 -6.26 -0.14 -14.67
CA PHE A 7 -5.71 0.03 -13.34
C PHE A 7 -6.64 -0.62 -12.33
N GLN A 8 -6.08 -1.55 -11.54
CA GLN A 8 -6.80 -2.33 -10.56
C GLN A 8 -6.02 -2.38 -9.24
N ASP A 9 -6.65 -1.93 -8.17
CA ASP A 9 -6.24 -2.12 -6.77
C ASP A 9 -7.49 -2.27 -5.91
N PHE A 10 -7.33 -2.34 -4.58
CA PHE A 10 -8.46 -2.43 -3.64
C PHE A 10 -9.54 -1.34 -3.81
N LYS A 11 -9.16 -0.12 -4.23
CA LYS A 11 -10.03 1.06 -4.25
C LYS A 11 -10.46 1.49 -5.68
N SER A 12 -9.70 1.09 -6.70
CA SER A 12 -9.85 1.53 -8.08
C SER A 12 -9.87 0.34 -9.01
N GLN A 13 -10.92 0.26 -9.82
CA GLN A 13 -11.11 -0.77 -10.85
C GLN A 13 -11.52 -0.03 -12.13
N LYS A 14 -10.52 0.53 -12.82
CA LYS A 14 -10.71 1.60 -13.82
C LYS A 14 -10.04 1.25 -15.14
N PHE A 15 -10.59 1.76 -16.22
CA PHE A 15 -9.94 1.77 -17.52
C PHE A 15 -9.69 3.22 -17.99
N TRP A 16 -8.69 3.37 -18.83
CA TRP A 16 -8.37 4.60 -19.55
C TRP A 16 -7.90 4.22 -20.95
N SER A 17 -8.40 4.90 -21.96
CA SER A 17 -7.98 4.69 -23.34
C SER A 17 -7.73 6.02 -24.04
N VAL A 18 -6.86 5.97 -25.03
CA VAL A 18 -6.52 7.12 -25.87
C VAL A 18 -6.47 6.69 -27.33
N ASP A 19 -7.03 7.52 -28.19
CA ASP A 19 -6.95 7.39 -29.64
C ASP A 19 -6.65 8.75 -30.27
N VAL A 20 -5.81 8.76 -31.29
CA VAL A 20 -5.46 9.97 -32.04
C VAL A 20 -6.18 9.90 -33.38
N GLN A 21 -7.08 10.85 -33.61
CA GLN A 21 -7.95 10.94 -34.80
C GLN A 21 -7.64 12.24 -35.53
N GLY A 22 -6.66 12.20 -36.42
CA GLY A 22 -6.14 13.41 -37.06
C GLY A 22 -5.52 14.36 -36.04
N THR A 23 -6.09 15.55 -35.88
CA THR A 23 -5.66 16.56 -34.90
C THR A 23 -6.30 16.39 -33.52
N ASP A 24 -7.22 15.44 -33.35
CA ASP A 24 -7.93 15.24 -32.11
C ASP A 24 -7.33 14.10 -31.29
N VAL A 25 -7.13 14.34 -30.00
CA VAL A 25 -6.87 13.30 -29.01
C VAL A 25 -8.17 12.99 -28.30
N VAL A 26 -8.67 11.76 -28.49
CA VAL A 26 -9.88 11.24 -27.86
C VAL A 26 -9.49 10.36 -26.71
N VAL A 27 -9.87 10.75 -25.50
CA VAL A 27 -9.64 9.99 -24.27
C VAL A 27 -10.98 9.45 -23.77
N ASN A 28 -11.04 8.17 -23.44
CA ASN A 28 -12.21 7.54 -22.83
C ASN A 28 -11.80 6.80 -21.56
N TYR A 29 -12.44 7.10 -20.43
CA TYR A 29 -12.08 6.57 -19.12
C TYR A 29 -13.30 6.31 -18.25
N GLY A 30 -13.20 5.34 -17.35
CA GLY A 30 -14.32 4.97 -16.49
C GLY A 30 -14.00 3.84 -15.54
N LYS A 31 -15.03 3.38 -14.83
CA LYS A 31 -15.01 2.14 -14.07
C LYS A 31 -15.09 0.96 -15.05
N LEU A 32 -14.41 -0.15 -14.74
CA LEU A 32 -14.50 -1.37 -15.53
C LEU A 32 -15.97 -1.84 -15.65
N GLY A 33 -16.35 -2.31 -16.84
CA GLY A 33 -17.72 -2.72 -17.16
C GLY A 33 -18.71 -1.58 -17.44
N THR A 34 -18.26 -0.33 -17.63
CA THR A 34 -19.12 0.80 -18.03
C THR A 34 -18.63 1.46 -19.32
N GLU A 35 -19.49 2.25 -19.97
CA GLU A 35 -19.12 3.05 -21.15
C GLU A 35 -18.11 4.19 -20.83
N GLY A 36 -17.98 4.53 -19.55
CA GLY A 36 -17.13 5.63 -19.09
C GLY A 36 -17.56 7.01 -19.60
N GLN A 37 -16.60 7.92 -19.63
CA GLN A 37 -16.73 9.29 -20.11
C GLN A 37 -15.70 9.53 -21.22
N THR A 38 -16.09 10.31 -22.22
CA THR A 38 -15.22 10.65 -23.35
C THR A 38 -14.89 12.14 -23.34
N GLN A 39 -13.62 12.45 -23.51
CA GLN A 39 -13.09 13.80 -23.68
C GLN A 39 -12.35 13.88 -24.99
N VAL A 40 -12.61 14.94 -25.75
CA VAL A 40 -11.92 15.21 -27.03
C VAL A 40 -11.16 16.51 -26.87
N LYS A 41 -9.88 16.50 -27.25
CA LYS A 41 -9.04 17.69 -27.26
C LYS A 41 -8.35 17.84 -28.61
N ASN A 42 -8.62 18.95 -29.27
CA ASN A 42 -8.00 19.32 -30.54
C ASN A 42 -6.61 19.92 -30.34
N TYR A 43 -5.70 19.64 -31.27
CA TYR A 43 -4.37 20.21 -31.35
C TYR A 43 -4.13 20.83 -32.75
N PRO A 44 -3.27 21.85 -32.87
CA PRO A 44 -2.95 22.49 -34.15
C PRO A 44 -2.48 21.54 -35.26
N THR A 45 -1.79 20.45 -34.90
CA THR A 45 -1.24 19.49 -35.87
C THR A 45 -1.39 18.06 -35.37
N VAL A 46 -1.31 17.09 -36.30
CA VAL A 46 -1.29 15.66 -35.98
C VAL A 46 -0.09 15.31 -35.08
N GLU A 47 1.07 15.88 -35.36
CA GLU A 47 2.30 15.65 -34.58
C GLU A 47 2.15 16.13 -33.13
N GLU A 48 1.51 17.28 -32.92
CA GLU A 48 1.22 17.77 -31.56
C GLU A 48 0.20 16.89 -30.83
N ALA A 49 -0.82 16.38 -31.53
CA ALA A 49 -1.78 15.42 -30.97
C ALA A 49 -1.08 14.11 -30.54
N GLU A 50 -0.22 13.55 -31.38
CA GLU A 50 0.56 12.35 -31.08
C GLU A 50 1.50 12.56 -29.90
N LYS A 51 2.22 13.70 -29.86
CA LYS A 51 3.10 14.05 -28.74
C LYS A 51 2.32 14.19 -27.44
N ALA A 52 1.14 14.80 -27.48
CA ALA A 52 0.28 14.92 -26.31
C ALA A 52 -0.26 13.56 -25.83
N ALA A 53 -0.71 12.70 -26.75
CA ALA A 53 -1.16 11.36 -26.42
C ALA A 53 -0.04 10.52 -25.77
N ASN A 54 1.17 10.54 -26.34
CA ASN A 54 2.33 9.84 -25.78
C ASN A 54 2.69 10.33 -24.37
N LYS A 55 2.58 11.64 -24.12
CA LYS A 55 2.77 12.20 -22.77
C LYS A 55 1.73 11.68 -21.78
N LEU A 56 0.46 11.60 -22.18
CA LEU A 56 -0.61 11.05 -21.33
C LEU A 56 -0.38 9.55 -21.04
N ILE A 57 0.05 8.78 -22.05
CA ILE A 57 0.38 7.36 -21.88
C ILE A 57 1.53 7.19 -20.88
N ALA A 58 2.60 7.97 -21.01
CA ALA A 58 3.72 7.95 -20.07
C ALA A 58 3.27 8.30 -18.64
N GLU A 59 2.36 9.26 -18.48
CA GLU A 59 1.80 9.61 -17.18
C GLU A 59 0.96 8.47 -16.58
N LYS A 60 0.11 7.83 -17.38
CA LYS A 60 -0.77 6.74 -16.93
C LYS A 60 0.03 5.48 -16.58
N THR A 61 0.97 5.09 -17.43
CA THR A 61 1.88 3.96 -17.14
C THR A 61 2.72 4.23 -15.89
N LYS A 62 3.18 5.47 -15.68
CA LYS A 62 3.85 5.88 -14.42
C LYS A 62 2.94 5.75 -13.18
N LYS A 63 1.62 5.90 -13.36
CA LYS A 63 0.60 5.71 -12.31
C LYS A 63 0.15 4.25 -12.17
N GLY A 64 0.83 3.30 -12.81
CA GLY A 64 0.55 1.87 -12.69
C GLY A 64 -0.50 1.33 -13.65
N TYR A 65 -0.96 2.12 -14.63
CA TYR A 65 -1.87 1.60 -15.66
C TYR A 65 -1.11 0.64 -16.59
N VAL A 66 -1.67 -0.56 -16.77
CA VAL A 66 -1.10 -1.60 -17.62
C VAL A 66 -1.83 -1.61 -18.96
N GLU A 67 -1.09 -1.56 -20.06
CA GLU A 67 -1.67 -1.66 -21.40
C GLU A 67 -2.34 -3.02 -21.58
N THR A 68 -3.59 -3.01 -22.02
CA THR A 68 -4.46 -4.18 -22.10
C THR A 68 -5.15 -4.19 -23.46
N ALA A 69 -5.27 -5.36 -24.07
CA ALA A 69 -6.02 -5.50 -25.32
C ALA A 69 -7.46 -5.01 -25.15
N GLU A 70 -8.00 -4.28 -26.12
CA GLU A 70 -9.33 -3.66 -26.01
C GLU A 70 -10.43 -4.70 -25.76
N GLU A 71 -10.37 -5.84 -26.44
CA GLU A 71 -11.34 -6.94 -26.26
C GLU A 71 -11.30 -7.49 -24.83
N THR A 72 -10.11 -7.73 -24.29
CA THR A 72 -9.92 -8.17 -22.90
C THR A 72 -10.46 -7.12 -21.92
N ALA A 73 -10.08 -5.85 -22.09
CA ALA A 73 -10.49 -4.78 -21.18
C ALA A 73 -12.02 -4.55 -21.17
N ARG A 74 -12.71 -4.81 -22.28
CA ARG A 74 -14.18 -4.73 -22.38
C ARG A 74 -14.89 -5.84 -21.60
N GLU A 75 -14.29 -7.01 -21.47
CA GLU A 75 -14.84 -8.13 -20.70
C GLU A 75 -14.51 -8.06 -19.20
N MET A 76 -13.50 -7.27 -18.83
CA MET A 76 -13.11 -7.09 -17.43
C MET A 76 -14.20 -6.39 -16.63
N LYS A 77 -14.44 -6.93 -15.43
CA LYS A 77 -15.40 -6.42 -14.47
C LYS A 77 -14.70 -5.97 -13.20
N VAL A 78 -15.45 -5.26 -12.38
CA VAL A 78 -15.01 -4.88 -11.04
C VAL A 78 -14.92 -6.13 -10.19
N GLU A 79 -13.70 -6.46 -9.76
CA GLU A 79 -13.40 -7.62 -8.92
C GLU A 79 -12.96 -7.23 -7.50
N ALA A 80 -13.09 -5.95 -7.14
CA ALA A 80 -12.80 -5.43 -5.80
C ALA A 80 -14.00 -4.68 -5.20
N LYS A 81 -14.27 -4.87 -3.91
CA LYS A 81 -15.38 -4.22 -3.21
C LYS A 81 -15.03 -3.87 -1.76
N LYS A 82 -15.28 -2.62 -1.36
CA LYS A 82 -15.28 -2.19 0.04
C LYS A 82 -16.66 -2.44 0.68
N TYR A 83 -16.64 -3.01 1.87
CA TYR A 83 -17.76 -3.11 2.80
C TYR A 83 -17.40 -2.34 4.05
N THR A 84 -18.29 -1.44 4.48
CA THR A 84 -18.14 -0.61 5.68
C THR A 84 -19.54 -0.35 6.23
N LEU A 85 -19.67 -0.25 7.54
CA LEU A 85 -20.87 0.28 8.19
C LEU A 85 -20.83 1.80 8.14
N SER A 86 -21.96 2.43 7.85
CA SER A 86 -22.17 3.84 8.18
C SER A 86 -22.85 3.97 9.54
N TYR A 87 -22.74 5.13 10.18
CA TYR A 87 -23.39 5.40 11.46
C TYR A 87 -24.92 5.17 11.39
N ASP A 88 -25.57 5.60 10.30
CA ASP A 88 -26.99 5.34 10.08
C ASP A 88 -27.31 3.84 10.00
N GLU A 89 -26.46 3.03 9.35
CA GLU A 89 -26.68 1.58 9.27
C GLU A 89 -26.53 0.94 10.65
N TYR A 90 -25.53 1.37 11.41
CA TYR A 90 -25.30 0.95 12.79
C TYR A 90 -26.49 1.26 13.71
N GLU A 91 -27.02 2.49 13.69
CA GLU A 91 -28.23 2.90 14.46
C GLU A 91 -29.50 2.11 14.06
N ASN A 92 -29.50 1.47 12.89
CA ASN A 92 -30.58 0.61 12.41
C ASN A 92 -30.27 -0.89 12.57
N ASP A 93 -29.39 -1.24 13.52
CA ASP A 93 -29.00 -2.62 13.87
C ASP A 93 -28.43 -3.43 12.70
N VAL A 94 -27.90 -2.77 11.66
CA VAL A 94 -27.24 -3.47 10.56
C VAL A 94 -25.90 -4.00 11.05
N LYS A 95 -25.63 -5.28 10.78
CA LYS A 95 -24.30 -5.88 11.00
C LYS A 95 -23.51 -5.92 9.69
N LEU A 96 -22.22 -5.59 9.75
CA LEU A 96 -21.35 -5.56 8.56
C LEU A 96 -21.31 -6.93 7.86
N LEU A 97 -21.23 -8.01 8.64
CA LEU A 97 -21.24 -9.38 8.12
C LEU A 97 -22.50 -9.66 7.29
N ASP A 98 -23.67 -9.27 7.77
CA ASP A 98 -24.93 -9.44 7.03
C ASP A 98 -24.89 -8.70 5.69
N LYS A 99 -24.35 -7.49 5.68
CA LYS A 99 -24.20 -6.68 4.46
C LYS A 99 -23.28 -7.38 3.45
N ILE A 100 -22.18 -7.97 3.92
CA ILE A 100 -21.26 -8.76 3.09
C ILE A 100 -21.98 -10.00 2.53
N LEU A 101 -22.62 -10.80 3.40
CA LEU A 101 -23.22 -12.08 3.03
C LEU A 101 -24.47 -11.95 2.16
N LYS A 102 -25.17 -10.81 2.20
CA LYS A 102 -26.31 -10.48 1.34
C LYS A 102 -25.90 -10.05 -0.07
N ASP A 103 -24.64 -9.69 -0.29
CA ASP A 103 -24.15 -9.33 -1.62
C ASP A 103 -24.07 -10.56 -2.53
N LYS A 104 -24.96 -10.60 -3.53
CA LYS A 104 -25.05 -11.71 -4.49
C LYS A 104 -23.82 -11.80 -5.40
N HIS A 105 -23.02 -10.74 -5.48
CA HIS A 105 -21.80 -10.69 -6.28
C HIS A 105 -20.54 -10.99 -5.45
N LEU A 106 -20.66 -11.36 -4.17
CA LEU A 106 -19.50 -11.68 -3.31
C LEU A 106 -18.55 -12.70 -3.95
N SER A 107 -19.10 -13.72 -4.62
CA SER A 107 -18.31 -14.74 -5.33
C SER A 107 -17.61 -14.25 -6.59
N GLU A 108 -17.97 -13.07 -7.11
CA GLU A 108 -17.32 -12.46 -8.28
C GLU A 108 -16.14 -11.58 -7.87
N TYR A 109 -16.10 -11.08 -6.63
CA TYR A 109 -14.98 -10.27 -6.15
C TYR A 109 -13.80 -11.16 -5.77
N LYS A 110 -12.63 -10.85 -6.31
CA LYS A 110 -11.35 -11.44 -5.89
C LYS A 110 -10.75 -10.70 -4.71
N GLN A 111 -11.11 -9.43 -4.52
CA GLN A 111 -10.57 -8.58 -3.48
C GLN A 111 -11.71 -7.97 -2.66
N ILE A 112 -11.57 -7.97 -1.34
CA ILE A 112 -12.47 -7.22 -0.49
C ILE A 112 -11.70 -6.27 0.42
N THR A 113 -12.33 -5.15 0.72
CA THR A 113 -11.88 -4.22 1.75
C THR A 113 -12.92 -4.20 2.86
N VAL A 114 -12.47 -4.39 4.10
CA VAL A 114 -13.26 -4.27 5.31
C VAL A 114 -12.93 -2.89 5.91
N GLY A 115 -13.92 -2.01 5.95
CA GLY A 115 -13.86 -0.72 6.64
C GLY A 115 -14.42 -0.82 8.06
N CYS A 116 -15.06 0.25 8.52
CA CYS A 116 -15.68 0.34 9.85
C CYS A 116 -16.66 -0.83 10.09
N TRP A 117 -16.48 -1.55 11.20
CA TRP A 117 -17.29 -2.72 11.60
C TRP A 117 -18.19 -2.45 12.81
N ASP A 118 -17.95 -1.38 13.55
CA ASP A 118 -18.70 -1.02 14.75
C ASP A 118 -18.49 0.47 15.12
N TYR A 119 -19.39 1.05 15.92
CA TYR A 119 -19.31 2.40 16.47
C TYR A 119 -19.35 2.44 18.03
N GLU A 120 -19.39 1.30 18.72
CA GLU A 120 -19.27 1.19 20.18
C GLU A 120 -17.83 1.03 20.66
N GLY A 121 -16.88 0.82 19.73
CA GLY A 121 -15.48 0.55 20.03
C GLY A 121 -15.20 -0.92 20.30
N GLU A 122 -16.07 -1.83 19.86
CA GLU A 122 -15.80 -3.26 19.89
C GLU A 122 -14.69 -3.65 18.89
N ASP A 123 -13.97 -4.71 19.24
CA ASP A 123 -13.00 -5.31 18.33
C ASP A 123 -13.68 -6.02 17.14
N CYS A 124 -12.88 -6.48 16.19
CA CYS A 124 -13.39 -7.19 15.02
C CYS A 124 -13.66 -8.70 15.22
N SER A 125 -13.70 -9.22 16.45
CA SER A 125 -13.84 -10.65 16.74
C SER A 125 -15.17 -11.22 16.23
N ALA A 126 -16.29 -10.54 16.45
CA ALA A 126 -17.60 -11.00 15.97
C ALA A 126 -17.66 -11.11 14.43
N LEU A 127 -17.01 -10.16 13.73
CA LEU A 127 -16.89 -10.21 12.27
C LEU A 127 -16.00 -11.38 11.83
N LEU A 128 -14.87 -11.60 12.48
CA LEU A 128 -13.96 -12.70 12.20
C LEU A 128 -14.64 -14.06 12.40
N GLU A 129 -15.32 -14.26 13.52
CA GLU A 129 -16.05 -15.50 13.83
C GLU A 129 -17.10 -15.80 12.77
N GLY A 130 -17.92 -14.81 12.41
CA GLY A 130 -18.93 -15.00 11.38
C GLY A 130 -18.36 -15.23 9.97
N MET A 131 -17.22 -14.62 9.64
CA MET A 131 -16.52 -14.93 8.38
C MET A 131 -16.00 -16.38 8.38
N LEU A 132 -15.52 -16.90 9.51
CA LEU A 132 -15.06 -18.29 9.64
C LEU A 132 -16.20 -19.30 9.54
N GLU A 133 -17.35 -19.01 10.13
CA GLU A 133 -18.57 -19.82 9.98
C GLU A 133 -19.03 -19.91 8.51
N HIS A 134 -18.68 -18.90 7.71
CA HIS A 134 -19.00 -18.80 6.29
C HIS A 134 -17.77 -18.88 5.37
N LYS A 135 -16.67 -19.51 5.82
CA LYS A 135 -15.38 -19.55 5.11
C LYS A 135 -15.45 -19.92 3.62
N ASP A 136 -16.37 -20.80 3.24
CA ASP A 136 -16.53 -21.23 1.84
C ASP A 136 -16.93 -20.09 0.90
N LYS A 137 -17.55 -19.03 1.43
CA LYS A 137 -17.89 -17.80 0.69
C LYS A 137 -16.71 -16.84 0.51
N PHE A 138 -15.59 -17.08 1.19
CA PHE A 138 -14.42 -16.19 1.19
C PHE A 138 -13.15 -16.89 0.67
N ALA A 139 -13.12 -18.21 0.61
CA ALA A 139 -11.95 -18.99 0.22
C ALA A 139 -11.42 -18.71 -1.22
N HIS A 140 -12.21 -18.05 -2.06
CA HIS A 140 -11.80 -17.63 -3.41
C HIS A 140 -11.01 -16.32 -3.45
N LEU A 141 -10.99 -15.55 -2.35
CA LEU A 141 -10.35 -14.25 -2.29
C LEU A 141 -8.84 -14.35 -2.52
N GLU A 142 -8.35 -13.45 -3.37
CA GLU A 142 -6.94 -13.24 -3.67
C GLU A 142 -6.38 -11.99 -3.00
N GLY A 143 -7.23 -11.06 -2.55
CA GLY A 143 -6.81 -9.87 -1.82
C GLY A 143 -7.73 -9.52 -0.65
N LEU A 144 -7.13 -9.08 0.45
CA LEU A 144 -7.83 -8.59 1.64
C LEU A 144 -7.17 -7.29 2.11
N PHE A 145 -7.97 -6.22 2.17
CA PHE A 145 -7.61 -5.02 2.92
C PHE A 145 -8.49 -4.95 4.17
N TRP A 146 -7.90 -5.27 5.32
CA TRP A 146 -8.56 -5.26 6.62
C TRP A 146 -8.35 -3.93 7.36
N GLY A 147 -9.43 -3.33 7.85
CA GLY A 147 -9.36 -2.11 8.66
C GLY A 147 -9.15 -0.81 7.85
N ASP A 148 -9.70 -0.71 6.63
CA ASP A 148 -9.71 0.56 5.88
C ASP A 148 -10.72 1.55 6.49
N ILE A 149 -10.46 1.93 7.73
CA ILE A 149 -11.22 2.90 8.53
C ILE A 149 -10.53 4.26 8.34
N ASP A 150 -11.30 5.26 7.90
CA ASP A 150 -10.79 6.61 7.69
C ASP A 150 -10.62 7.36 9.02
N TRP A 151 -9.76 8.38 9.03
CA TRP A 151 -9.53 9.19 10.25
C TRP A 151 -10.83 9.88 10.72
N GLU A 152 -11.72 10.27 9.79
CA GLU A 152 -13.04 10.82 10.16
C GLU A 152 -13.97 9.79 10.83
N GLU A 153 -13.73 8.49 10.61
CA GLU A 153 -14.48 7.41 11.25
C GLU A 153 -13.87 7.06 12.61
N GLN A 154 -12.56 6.82 12.64
CA GLN A 154 -11.79 6.48 13.83
C GLN A 154 -10.28 6.67 13.55
N GLU A 155 -9.58 7.25 14.51
CA GLU A 155 -8.11 7.34 14.53
C GLU A 155 -7.46 5.94 14.45
N ILE A 156 -6.29 5.82 13.79
CA ILE A 156 -5.68 4.51 13.52
C ILE A 156 -5.26 3.80 14.81
N SER A 157 -4.84 4.58 15.81
CA SER A 157 -4.44 4.14 17.14
C SER A 157 -5.59 3.61 18.00
N TRP A 158 -6.83 3.77 17.55
CA TRP A 158 -8.02 3.25 18.25
C TRP A 158 -8.60 1.99 17.58
N ILE A 159 -8.07 1.58 16.43
CA ILE A 159 -8.60 0.43 15.68
C ILE A 159 -8.26 -0.87 16.44
N GLU A 160 -9.27 -1.43 17.08
CA GLU A 160 -9.18 -2.69 17.83
C GLU A 160 -9.26 -3.92 16.90
N GLN A 161 -8.12 -4.58 16.72
CA GLN A 161 -8.02 -5.83 15.97
C GLN A 161 -8.24 -7.04 16.89
N THR A 162 -8.00 -8.23 16.34
CA THR A 162 -7.95 -9.49 17.08
C THR A 162 -6.88 -10.40 16.45
N ASP A 163 -6.79 -11.66 16.86
CA ASP A 163 -5.98 -12.65 16.16
C ASP A 163 -6.59 -13.00 14.79
N LEU A 164 -6.01 -12.46 13.72
CA LEU A 164 -6.46 -12.70 12.36
C LEU A 164 -5.94 -14.03 11.79
N SER A 165 -5.05 -14.74 12.50
CA SER A 165 -4.47 -16.02 12.03
C SER A 165 -5.51 -17.03 11.54
N PRO A 166 -6.64 -17.29 12.25
CA PRO A 166 -7.65 -18.23 11.80
C PRO A 166 -8.29 -17.81 10.47
N LEU A 167 -8.62 -16.52 10.32
CA LEU A 167 -9.19 -16.00 9.08
C LEU A 167 -8.20 -16.12 7.93
N LEU A 168 -6.95 -15.72 8.13
CA LEU A 168 -5.91 -15.84 7.10
C LEU A 168 -5.66 -17.30 6.69
N ASN A 169 -5.80 -18.27 7.61
CA ASN A 169 -5.75 -19.70 7.28
C ASN A 169 -6.94 -20.18 6.45
N ALA A 170 -8.09 -19.51 6.56
CA ALA A 170 -9.30 -19.79 5.78
C ALA A 170 -9.28 -19.18 4.37
N LEU A 171 -8.26 -18.39 4.02
CA LEU A 171 -8.09 -17.72 2.72
C LEU A 171 -6.88 -18.29 1.95
N PRO A 172 -6.96 -19.54 1.44
CA PRO A 172 -5.81 -20.24 0.88
C PRO A 172 -5.27 -19.64 -0.43
N LYS A 173 -6.03 -18.75 -1.09
CA LYS A 173 -5.64 -18.09 -2.34
C LYS A 173 -5.14 -16.67 -2.14
N LEU A 174 -5.02 -16.21 -0.89
CA LEU A 174 -4.66 -14.83 -0.57
C LEU A 174 -3.24 -14.52 -1.03
N LYS A 175 -3.13 -13.55 -1.93
CA LYS A 175 -1.88 -13.04 -2.52
C LYS A 175 -1.52 -11.66 -2.02
N ASP A 176 -2.51 -10.80 -1.76
CA ASP A 176 -2.31 -9.43 -1.30
C ASP A 176 -3.03 -9.20 0.03
N LEU A 177 -2.26 -8.95 1.09
CA LEU A 177 -2.78 -8.67 2.43
C LEU A 177 -2.35 -7.26 2.84
N LYS A 178 -3.35 -6.42 3.08
CA LYS A 178 -3.18 -5.09 3.65
C LYS A 178 -3.97 -5.00 4.95
N ILE A 179 -3.34 -4.47 6.00
CA ILE A 179 -3.97 -4.28 7.30
C ILE A 179 -3.71 -2.84 7.75
N LYS A 180 -4.71 -2.17 8.30
CA LYS A 180 -4.56 -0.86 8.93
C LYS A 180 -5.12 -0.93 10.35
N GLY A 181 -4.35 -0.40 11.31
CA GLY A 181 -4.62 -0.51 12.75
C GLY A 181 -4.03 -1.79 13.33
N THR A 182 -3.39 -1.70 14.50
CA THR A 182 -2.57 -2.79 15.04
C THR A 182 -2.79 -3.12 16.52
N ASN A 183 -3.71 -2.43 17.21
CA ASN A 183 -4.05 -2.79 18.59
C ASN A 183 -4.56 -4.23 18.60
N ASN A 184 -3.98 -5.06 19.47
CA ASN A 184 -4.36 -6.48 19.62
C ASN A 184 -4.21 -7.35 18.35
N LEU A 185 -3.54 -6.86 17.31
CA LEU A 185 -3.35 -7.60 16.06
C LEU A 185 -2.40 -8.79 16.26
N ARG A 186 -2.83 -9.98 15.84
CA ARG A 186 -1.94 -11.14 15.60
C ARG A 186 -2.13 -11.70 14.19
N LEU A 187 -1.04 -12.18 13.61
CA LEU A 187 -1.04 -12.85 12.29
C LEU A 187 -0.85 -14.37 12.41
N GLY A 188 -0.44 -14.81 13.60
CA GLY A 188 -0.03 -16.16 13.90
C GLY A 188 1.34 -16.50 13.31
N GLN A 189 1.75 -17.75 13.49
CA GLN A 189 3.08 -18.25 13.13
C GLN A 189 2.91 -19.44 12.19
N THR A 190 2.78 -19.15 10.89
CA THR A 190 2.42 -20.17 9.89
C THR A 190 3.05 -19.89 8.53
N SER A 191 3.03 -20.89 7.66
CA SER A 191 3.51 -20.74 6.29
C SER A 191 2.38 -20.24 5.38
N ARG A 192 2.64 -19.16 4.64
CA ARG A 192 1.70 -18.58 3.66
C ARG A 192 2.38 -18.44 2.30
N PRO A 193 2.61 -19.54 1.57
CA PRO A 193 3.34 -19.52 0.31
C PRO A 193 2.59 -18.83 -0.84
N GLU A 194 1.28 -18.62 -0.73
CA GLU A 194 0.51 -17.89 -1.75
C GLU A 194 0.62 -16.36 -1.61
N LEU A 195 1.08 -15.86 -0.46
CA LEU A 195 1.22 -14.43 -0.24
C LEU A 195 2.35 -13.87 -1.12
N ARG A 196 2.09 -12.73 -1.75
CA ARG A 196 3.00 -11.96 -2.62
C ARG A 196 3.22 -10.56 -2.07
N SER A 197 2.22 -9.97 -1.43
CA SER A 197 2.27 -8.63 -0.86
C SER A 197 1.72 -8.65 0.57
N LEU A 198 2.49 -8.05 1.49
CA LEU A 198 2.08 -7.77 2.87
C LEU A 198 2.35 -6.31 3.18
N GLU A 199 1.32 -5.58 3.59
CA GLU A 199 1.40 -4.19 4.02
C GLU A 199 0.64 -3.99 5.33
N ILE A 200 1.32 -3.47 6.37
CA ILE A 200 0.70 -3.19 7.67
C ILE A 200 0.91 -1.70 7.97
N ILE A 201 -0.20 -0.97 8.04
CA ILE A 201 -0.26 0.45 8.38
C ILE A 201 -0.57 0.57 9.87
N SER A 202 0.27 1.31 10.58
CA SER A 202 0.21 1.44 12.03
C SER A 202 0.64 2.84 12.47
N GLY A 203 0.03 3.32 13.54
CA GLY A 203 0.49 4.49 14.31
C GLY A 203 1.63 4.15 15.27
N GLY A 204 1.79 2.87 15.61
CA GLY A 204 2.85 2.29 16.44
C GLY A 204 2.78 0.77 16.38
N LEU A 205 3.70 0.13 15.65
CA LEU A 205 3.63 -1.29 15.33
C LEU A 205 4.13 -2.14 16.51
N PRO A 206 3.28 -2.98 17.13
CA PRO A 206 3.71 -3.79 18.27
C PRO A 206 4.77 -4.82 17.88
N THR A 207 5.71 -5.07 18.78
CA THR A 207 6.80 -6.06 18.62
C THR A 207 6.25 -7.43 18.25
N GLU A 208 5.12 -7.83 18.83
CA GLU A 208 4.46 -9.11 18.58
C GLU A 208 4.06 -9.33 17.11
N VAL A 209 3.69 -8.25 16.40
CA VAL A 209 3.33 -8.33 14.97
C VAL A 209 4.59 -8.63 14.15
N VAL A 210 5.70 -7.97 14.47
CA VAL A 210 6.99 -8.23 13.83
C VAL A 210 7.46 -9.66 14.13
N GLU A 211 7.30 -10.12 15.38
CA GLU A 211 7.61 -11.50 15.75
C GLU A 211 6.77 -12.53 14.99
N ASP A 212 5.47 -12.29 14.80
CA ASP A 212 4.61 -13.17 14.01
C ASP A 212 5.09 -13.28 12.56
N ILE A 213 5.57 -12.17 11.97
CA ILE A 213 6.18 -12.18 10.64
C ILE A 213 7.50 -12.99 10.65
N LEU A 214 8.35 -12.78 11.66
CA LEU A 214 9.65 -13.46 11.77
C LEU A 214 9.52 -14.97 12.05
N LYS A 215 8.45 -15.38 12.71
CA LYS A 215 8.13 -16.78 13.03
C LYS A 215 7.26 -17.45 11.96
N SER A 216 6.86 -16.71 10.93
CA SER A 216 6.11 -17.20 9.77
C SER A 216 7.00 -17.37 8.53
N ASP A 217 6.53 -18.17 7.58
CA ASP A 217 7.23 -18.43 6.32
C ASP A 217 6.48 -17.82 5.13
N PHE A 218 7.13 -16.88 4.43
CA PHE A 218 6.59 -16.23 3.23
C PHE A 218 7.54 -16.41 2.02
N PRO A 219 7.73 -17.65 1.54
CA PRO A 219 8.79 -17.97 0.56
C PRO A 219 8.61 -17.30 -0.80
N ASN A 220 7.40 -16.81 -1.10
CA ASN A 220 7.07 -16.14 -2.35
C ASN A 220 6.71 -14.67 -2.17
N LEU A 221 7.00 -14.06 -1.02
CA LEU A 221 6.74 -12.64 -0.80
C LEU A 221 7.60 -11.79 -1.74
N GLU A 222 6.97 -10.85 -2.43
CA GLU A 222 7.56 -9.92 -3.40
C GLU A 222 7.56 -8.49 -2.84
N LYS A 223 6.57 -8.14 -2.01
CA LYS A 223 6.43 -6.85 -1.34
C LYS A 223 6.17 -7.01 0.17
N LEU A 224 6.95 -6.29 0.98
CA LEU A 224 6.74 -6.12 2.41
C LEU A 224 6.83 -4.63 2.77
N VAL A 225 5.80 -4.07 3.39
CA VAL A 225 5.80 -2.69 3.89
C VAL A 225 5.23 -2.67 5.31
N LEU A 226 6.02 -2.18 6.26
CA LEU A 226 5.64 -2.04 7.66
C LEU A 226 5.79 -0.58 8.08
N TYR A 227 4.71 0.01 8.59
CA TYR A 227 4.72 1.33 9.21
C TYR A 227 5.14 1.15 10.66
N ALA A 228 6.32 1.68 11.04
CA ALA A 228 6.86 1.53 12.40
C ALA A 228 6.03 2.31 13.42
N GLY A 229 5.68 3.56 13.11
CA GLY A 229 4.94 4.43 14.02
C GLY A 229 5.81 4.96 15.17
N VAL A 230 5.15 5.35 16.26
CA VAL A 230 5.75 5.97 17.45
C VAL A 230 5.37 5.23 18.72
N GLU A 231 6.11 5.48 19.80
CA GLU A 231 5.91 4.79 21.07
C GLU A 231 4.53 5.02 21.68
N ASP A 232 4.01 6.24 21.56
CA ASP A 232 2.72 6.66 22.14
C ASP A 232 1.53 5.82 21.63
N TYR A 233 1.67 5.18 20.47
CA TYR A 233 0.60 4.44 19.80
C TYR A 233 0.93 2.97 19.51
N GLY A 234 1.92 2.40 20.23
CA GLY A 234 2.12 0.94 20.32
C GLY A 234 3.48 0.42 19.87
N PHE A 235 4.36 1.26 19.30
CA PHE A 235 5.74 0.84 19.05
C PHE A 235 6.51 0.76 20.38
N GLU A 236 7.43 -0.19 20.53
CA GLU A 236 8.19 -0.36 21.79
C GLU A 236 9.54 0.37 21.81
N GLY A 237 9.83 1.18 20.77
CA GLY A 237 11.00 2.06 20.72
C GLY A 237 12.30 1.42 20.23
N ASP A 238 12.34 0.11 19.94
CA ASP A 238 13.54 -0.55 19.41
C ASP A 238 13.46 -0.81 17.90
N ILE A 239 14.02 0.09 17.09
CA ILE A 239 14.04 -0.04 15.62
C ILE A 239 14.79 -1.31 15.16
N GLU A 240 15.70 -1.86 15.96
CA GLU A 240 16.48 -3.05 15.61
C GLU A 240 15.62 -4.31 15.49
N ILE A 241 14.38 -4.30 16.02
CA ILE A 241 13.41 -5.39 15.84
C ILE A 241 13.16 -5.73 14.37
N PHE A 242 13.32 -4.75 13.47
CA PHE A 242 13.14 -4.93 12.03
C PHE A 242 14.35 -5.55 11.35
N ARG A 243 15.56 -5.47 11.92
CA ARG A 243 16.81 -5.90 11.27
C ARG A 243 16.74 -7.35 10.75
N PRO A 244 16.16 -8.34 11.47
CA PRO A 244 16.05 -9.71 10.97
C PRO A 244 15.14 -9.90 9.74
N LEU A 245 14.34 -8.89 9.36
CA LEU A 245 13.56 -8.90 8.12
C LEU A 245 14.42 -8.61 6.88
N PHE A 246 15.59 -8.00 7.04
CA PHE A 246 16.51 -7.64 5.95
C PHE A 246 17.36 -8.84 5.52
N SER A 247 16.72 -9.97 5.21
CA SER A 247 17.38 -11.23 4.89
C SER A 247 16.87 -11.84 3.59
N LYS A 248 17.76 -12.02 2.60
CA LYS A 248 17.44 -12.75 1.35
C LYS A 248 17.06 -14.22 1.60
N ALA A 249 17.60 -14.83 2.65
CA ALA A 249 17.30 -16.22 2.99
C ALA A 249 15.85 -16.36 3.47
N ARG A 250 15.36 -15.34 4.19
CA ARG A 250 13.96 -15.26 4.64
C ARG A 250 13.01 -14.91 3.49
N PHE A 251 13.38 -13.93 2.66
CA PHE A 251 12.53 -13.46 1.57
C PHE A 251 13.24 -13.54 0.21
N PRO A 252 13.37 -14.74 -0.37
CA PRO A 252 14.19 -14.96 -1.57
C PRO A 252 13.60 -14.36 -2.86
N LYS A 253 12.33 -13.92 -2.83
CA LYS A 253 11.65 -13.28 -3.97
C LYS A 253 11.32 -11.80 -3.75
N LEU A 254 11.73 -11.22 -2.61
CA LEU A 254 11.38 -9.86 -2.27
C LEU A 254 12.05 -8.87 -3.22
N THR A 255 11.26 -8.02 -3.84
CA THR A 255 11.73 -6.94 -4.71
C THR A 255 11.36 -5.56 -4.16
N TYR A 256 10.43 -5.49 -3.21
CA TYR A 256 9.99 -4.26 -2.55
C TYR A 256 10.04 -4.47 -1.04
N LEU A 257 10.89 -3.70 -0.36
CA LEU A 257 10.92 -3.66 1.10
C LEU A 257 10.76 -2.23 1.58
N GLY A 258 9.87 -2.04 2.56
CA GLY A 258 9.68 -0.79 3.25
C GLY A 258 9.56 -0.97 4.75
N ILE A 259 10.44 -0.30 5.49
CA ILE A 259 10.22 0.03 6.90
C ILE A 259 10.05 1.55 6.89
N VAL A 260 8.82 2.00 7.03
CA VAL A 260 8.41 3.38 6.78
C VAL A 260 7.82 3.97 8.05
N ASN A 261 7.56 5.28 8.05
CA ASN A 261 6.85 5.91 9.15
C ASN A 261 7.55 5.75 10.51
N ALA A 262 8.88 5.81 10.54
CA ALA A 262 9.67 5.70 11.76
C ALA A 262 10.26 7.06 12.18
N GLU A 263 10.44 7.29 13.48
CA GLU A 263 11.23 8.39 14.01
C GLU A 263 12.73 8.22 13.71
N GLU A 264 13.22 6.98 13.71
CA GLU A 264 14.61 6.63 13.40
C GLU A 264 14.80 6.22 11.93
N GLN A 265 14.18 6.95 10.99
CA GLN A 265 14.19 6.58 9.57
C GLN A 265 15.61 6.56 8.95
N ASP A 266 16.54 7.35 9.49
CA ASP A 266 17.96 7.33 9.09
C ASP A 266 18.64 5.99 9.43
N GLU A 267 18.25 5.32 10.53
CA GLU A 267 18.78 3.99 10.90
C GLU A 267 18.27 2.91 9.94
N VAL A 268 17.03 3.03 9.47
CA VAL A 268 16.49 2.13 8.44
C VAL A 268 17.34 2.18 7.16
N VAL A 269 17.83 3.37 6.76
CA VAL A 269 18.77 3.49 5.62
C VAL A 269 20.03 2.65 5.85
N LYS A 270 20.60 2.67 7.06
CA LYS A 270 21.76 1.83 7.40
C LYS A 270 21.41 0.35 7.31
N MET A 271 20.26 -0.07 7.83
CA MET A 271 19.80 -1.47 7.73
C MET A 271 19.77 -1.94 6.28
N PHE A 272 19.24 -1.14 5.36
CA PHE A 272 19.29 -1.45 3.93
C PHE A 272 20.73 -1.62 3.42
N LEU A 273 21.60 -0.63 3.65
CA LEU A 273 22.97 -0.59 3.12
C LEU A 273 23.89 -1.70 3.68
N GLU A 274 23.53 -2.25 4.84
CA GLU A 274 24.24 -3.35 5.53
C GLU A 274 23.63 -4.73 5.22
N SER A 275 22.44 -4.78 4.64
CA SER A 275 21.70 -6.01 4.42
C SER A 275 22.19 -6.85 3.24
N ASP A 276 21.94 -8.16 3.33
CA ASP A 276 22.16 -9.07 2.21
C ASP A 276 20.98 -9.14 1.23
N ILE A 277 19.84 -8.53 1.57
CA ILE A 277 18.64 -8.46 0.73
C ILE A 277 18.70 -7.29 -0.27
N LEU A 278 19.40 -6.21 0.03
CA LEU A 278 19.48 -5.03 -0.84
C LEU A 278 19.83 -5.36 -2.32
N PRO A 279 20.78 -6.26 -2.65
CA PRO A 279 21.13 -6.57 -4.03
C PRO A 279 20.01 -7.14 -4.91
N GLN A 280 18.95 -7.74 -4.32
CA GLN A 280 17.80 -8.27 -5.07
C GLN A 280 16.62 -7.31 -5.14
N LEU A 281 16.61 -6.26 -4.31
CA LEU A 281 15.50 -5.30 -4.29
C LEU A 281 15.48 -4.49 -5.59
N GLU A 282 14.27 -4.15 -6.01
CA GLU A 282 14.00 -3.15 -7.06
C GLU A 282 13.55 -1.82 -6.45
N THR A 283 12.87 -1.88 -5.30
CA THR A 283 12.39 -0.71 -4.56
C THR A 283 12.87 -0.74 -3.11
N MET A 284 13.51 0.36 -2.71
CA MET A 284 13.75 0.71 -1.31
C MET A 284 12.71 1.74 -0.88
N ASP A 285 11.92 1.43 0.14
CA ASP A 285 10.92 2.35 0.68
C ASP A 285 11.30 2.80 2.09
N ILE A 286 11.63 4.09 2.22
CA ILE A 286 12.03 4.78 3.44
C ILE A 286 11.19 6.06 3.60
N SER A 287 9.95 6.01 3.11
CA SER A 287 8.99 7.11 3.14
C SER A 287 8.32 7.28 4.50
N ALA A 288 7.51 8.34 4.63
CA ALA A 288 6.63 8.60 5.77
C ALA A 288 7.30 8.80 7.14
N GLY A 289 8.62 8.68 7.25
CA GLY A 289 9.35 8.84 8.51
C GLY A 289 10.16 10.12 8.58
N VAL A 290 10.90 10.25 9.68
CA VAL A 290 11.82 11.38 9.94
C VAL A 290 13.14 11.15 9.20
N LEU A 291 13.09 11.15 7.87
CA LEU A 291 14.28 11.03 7.02
C LEU A 291 14.96 12.38 6.85
N LYS A 292 16.18 12.50 7.35
CA LYS A 292 16.96 13.75 7.33
C LYS A 292 18.11 13.68 6.34
N ASP A 293 18.84 14.80 6.23
CA ASP A 293 20.00 14.92 5.38
C ASP A 293 21.07 13.88 5.73
N GLU A 294 21.22 13.51 7.01
CA GLU A 294 22.15 12.47 7.46
C GLU A 294 21.84 11.10 6.83
N GLY A 295 20.59 10.65 6.88
CA GLY A 295 20.16 9.40 6.25
C GLY A 295 20.33 9.44 4.72
N ALA A 296 19.89 10.52 4.07
CA ALA A 296 20.06 10.69 2.63
C ALA A 296 21.53 10.75 2.19
N ARG A 297 22.42 11.29 3.03
CA ARG A 297 23.86 11.33 2.76
C ARG A 297 24.45 9.94 2.65
N LEU A 298 23.98 8.99 3.46
CA LEU A 298 24.42 7.58 3.40
C LEU A 298 24.14 6.96 2.03
N LEU A 299 22.99 7.29 1.40
CA LEU A 299 22.67 6.84 0.04
C LEU A 299 23.67 7.38 -0.99
N LEU A 300 23.99 8.68 -0.91
CA LEU A 300 24.95 9.32 -1.81
C LEU A 300 26.38 8.80 -1.62
N ASP A 301 26.75 8.38 -0.40
CA ASP A 301 28.07 7.81 -0.11
C ASP A 301 28.17 6.32 -0.47
N ASN A 302 27.06 5.66 -0.78
CA ASN A 302 26.99 4.23 -1.13
C ASN A 302 26.23 3.99 -2.45
N VAL A 303 26.37 4.90 -3.43
CA VAL A 303 25.68 4.81 -4.73
C VAL A 303 25.97 3.49 -5.44
N ASP A 304 27.17 2.94 -5.29
CA ASP A 304 27.57 1.64 -5.84
C ASP A 304 26.67 0.49 -5.35
N LYS A 305 26.15 0.56 -4.13
CA LYS A 305 25.24 -0.45 -3.55
C LYS A 305 23.79 -0.31 -3.97
N ILE A 306 23.36 0.87 -4.43
CA ILE A 306 21.96 1.18 -4.72
C ILE A 306 21.67 1.49 -6.18
N ALA A 307 22.71 1.65 -7.02
CA ALA A 307 22.55 2.03 -8.42
C ALA A 307 21.72 1.03 -9.27
N HIS A 308 21.54 -0.21 -8.80
CA HIS A 308 20.67 -1.21 -9.43
C HIS A 308 19.19 -1.04 -9.11
N LEU A 309 18.84 -0.31 -8.04
CA LEU A 309 17.45 -0.08 -7.66
C LEU A 309 16.72 0.66 -8.79
N LYS A 310 15.45 0.31 -9.01
CA LYS A 310 14.59 1.02 -9.95
C LYS A 310 13.93 2.23 -9.31
N PHE A 311 13.68 2.18 -8.00
CA PHE A 311 12.97 3.21 -7.27
C PHE A 311 13.43 3.34 -5.81
N ILE A 312 13.59 4.57 -5.34
CA ILE A 312 13.72 4.88 -3.90
C ILE A 312 12.58 5.81 -3.51
N ASN A 313 11.71 5.33 -2.61
CA ASN A 313 10.62 6.14 -2.08
C ASN A 313 11.09 6.83 -0.79
N MET A 314 11.14 8.17 -0.83
CA MET A 314 11.46 9.06 0.28
C MET A 314 10.35 10.13 0.44
N ARG A 315 9.13 9.85 -0.05
CA ARG A 315 8.00 10.77 0.09
C ARG A 315 7.71 10.99 1.58
N TYR A 316 7.40 12.23 1.96
CA TYR A 316 7.29 12.63 3.37
C TYR A 316 8.63 12.47 4.09
N ASN A 317 9.36 13.58 4.14
CA ASN A 317 10.74 13.64 4.63
C ASN A 317 11.06 15.02 5.21
N TYR A 318 12.24 15.14 5.83
CA TYR A 318 12.78 16.39 6.37
C TYR A 318 14.06 16.81 5.64
N LEU A 319 14.14 16.55 4.33
CA LEU A 319 15.34 16.82 3.53
C LEU A 319 15.47 18.30 3.16
N SER A 320 16.68 18.82 3.32
CA SER A 320 16.99 20.18 2.89
C SER A 320 16.87 20.33 1.37
N ARG A 321 16.69 21.57 0.92
CA ARG A 321 16.68 21.89 -0.52
C ARG A 321 17.99 21.48 -1.21
N GLU A 322 19.11 21.64 -0.51
CA GLU A 322 20.43 21.28 -1.04
C GLU A 322 20.59 19.77 -1.18
N MET A 323 20.17 19.01 -0.17
CA MET A 323 20.20 17.55 -0.22
C MET A 323 19.32 17.00 -1.34
N LYS A 324 18.09 17.51 -1.46
CA LYS A 324 17.18 17.14 -2.56
C LYS A 324 17.78 17.37 -3.93
N LYS A 325 18.52 18.46 -4.12
CA LYS A 325 19.22 18.74 -5.38
C LYS A 325 20.32 17.70 -5.66
N LYS A 326 21.07 17.28 -4.64
CA LYS A 326 22.10 16.24 -4.77
C LYS A 326 21.47 14.88 -5.08
N LEU A 327 20.37 14.52 -4.42
CA LEU A 327 19.67 13.25 -4.66
C LEU A 327 19.12 13.13 -6.09
N GLN A 328 18.79 14.25 -6.75
CA GLN A 328 18.35 14.24 -8.15
C GLN A 328 19.44 13.77 -9.14
N GLU A 329 20.70 13.67 -8.71
CA GLU A 329 21.80 13.13 -9.51
C GLU A 329 21.86 11.59 -9.48
N LEU A 330 21.06 10.94 -8.61
CA LEU A 330 20.95 9.49 -8.56
C LEU A 330 20.40 8.93 -9.90
N PRO A 331 20.88 7.76 -10.35
CA PRO A 331 20.56 7.24 -11.68
C PRO A 331 19.16 6.66 -11.80
N MET A 332 18.51 6.34 -10.68
CA MET A 332 17.18 5.74 -10.63
C MET A 332 16.09 6.76 -10.33
N LYS A 333 14.83 6.33 -10.41
CA LYS A 333 13.71 7.17 -10.00
C LYS A 333 13.74 7.34 -8.48
N ILE A 334 13.50 8.56 -8.01
CA ILE A 334 13.26 8.85 -6.61
C ILE A 334 11.94 9.60 -6.44
N ASP A 335 11.27 9.42 -5.29
CA ASP A 335 10.20 10.30 -4.84
C ASP A 335 10.64 11.00 -3.56
N ILE A 336 10.74 12.32 -3.62
CA ILE A 336 11.18 13.21 -2.52
C ILE A 336 10.14 14.33 -2.30
N ALA A 337 8.90 14.10 -2.73
CA ALA A 337 7.79 15.01 -2.50
C ALA A 337 7.35 15.01 -1.02
N GLU A 338 6.54 16.00 -0.64
CA GLU A 338 6.08 16.22 0.75
C GLU A 338 7.28 16.37 1.69
N THR A 339 7.91 17.54 1.69
CA THR A 339 8.97 17.83 2.66
C THR A 339 8.38 18.66 3.77
N GLU A 340 8.53 18.18 4.98
CA GLU A 340 8.08 18.82 6.21
C GLU A 340 9.18 19.67 6.82
N GLU A 341 8.76 20.63 7.65
CA GLU A 341 9.63 21.42 8.50
C GLU A 341 9.43 20.96 9.95
N ALA A 342 10.50 20.96 10.74
CA ALA A 342 10.41 20.56 12.14
C ALA A 342 9.55 21.56 12.92
N GLU A 343 8.80 21.07 13.90
CA GLU A 343 7.98 21.92 14.74
C GLU A 343 8.81 22.51 15.88
N GLU A 344 8.81 23.85 16.00
CA GLU A 344 9.46 24.56 17.10
C GLU A 344 8.41 24.99 18.14
N TYR A 345 8.35 24.26 19.25
CA TYR A 345 7.48 24.63 20.37
C TYR A 345 8.14 24.30 21.72
N SER A 346 7.83 25.12 22.73
CA SER A 346 8.39 25.02 24.09
C SER A 346 9.94 25.00 24.15
N GLY A 347 10.62 25.59 23.16
CA GLY A 347 12.08 25.63 23.08
C GLY A 347 12.74 24.32 22.61
N GLY A 348 11.94 23.34 22.17
CA GLY A 348 12.39 22.12 21.51
C GLY A 348 12.13 22.13 20.00
N ILE A 349 12.77 21.21 19.29
CA ILE A 349 12.54 20.92 17.87
C ILE A 349 11.97 19.51 17.81
N TRP A 350 10.81 19.36 17.19
CA TRP A 350 10.07 18.11 17.09
C TRP A 350 9.92 17.67 15.64
N TYR A 351 10.01 16.37 15.42
CA TYR A 351 9.85 15.73 14.13
C TYR A 351 8.84 14.61 14.32
N SER A 352 7.94 14.43 13.35
CA SER A 352 6.90 13.42 13.44
C SER A 352 6.89 12.58 12.18
N PRO A 353 6.67 11.27 12.28
CA PRO A 353 6.24 10.46 11.15
C PRO A 353 4.87 10.91 10.62
N MET A 354 4.53 10.51 9.40
CA MET A 354 3.30 10.91 8.72
C MET A 354 2.04 10.43 9.46
N ILE A 355 2.10 9.24 10.05
CA ILE A 355 0.98 8.58 10.70
C ILE A 355 1.39 8.26 12.13
N THR A 356 0.69 8.84 13.09
CA THR A 356 0.91 8.57 14.51
C THR A 356 -0.39 8.17 15.18
N GLU A 357 -1.42 9.03 15.09
CA GLU A 357 -2.70 8.88 15.78
C GLU A 357 -3.84 8.35 14.89
#